data_AF-A0A964ML17-F1
#
_entry.id   AF-A0A964ML17-F1
#
_cell.length_a   1.000
_cell.length_b   1.000
_cell.length_c   1.000
_cell.angle_alpha   90.00
_cell.angle_beta   90.00
_cell.angle_gamma   90.00
#
_symmetry.space_group_name_H-M   'P 1'
#
loop_
_entity.id
_entity.type
_entity.pdbx_description
1 polymer ?
#
loop_
_entity_poly.entity_id
_entity_poly.type
_entity_poly.pdbx_seq_one_letter_code
_entity_poly.pdbx_strand_id
1 'polypeptide(L)'
;MKKRPAPTMTSSSNEGSGHGVELALLVLVYLLIGIGLDAWLNTQPIFTIALVLIAVIGQFVKTYYAYNARMTLLEEKRAQSTRARPER
;
A
#
# COMPACT_ATOMS: atom_id res chain seq x y z
N MET A 1 22.89 -25.37 -28.57
CA MET A 1 22.02 -24.18 -28.33
C MET A 1 21.29 -24.34 -27.01
N LYS A 2 21.72 -23.63 -25.96
CA LYS A 2 21.13 -23.72 -24.62
C LYS A 2 19.90 -22.80 -24.55
N LYS A 3 18.70 -23.38 -24.63
CA LYS A 3 17.44 -22.64 -24.54
C LYS A 3 17.36 -21.98 -23.15
N ARG A 4 17.27 -20.65 -23.12
CA ARG A 4 17.06 -19.88 -21.89
C ARG A 4 15.65 -20.20 -21.40
N PRO A 5 15.45 -20.55 -20.11
CA PRO A 5 14.11 -20.78 -19.60
C PRO A 5 13.29 -19.49 -19.72
N ALA A 6 12.07 -19.61 -20.24
CA ALA A 6 11.15 -18.49 -20.38
C ALA A 6 10.85 -17.87 -19.01
N PRO A 7 10.73 -16.54 -18.91
CA PRO A 7 10.37 -15.89 -17.65
C PRO A 7 9.00 -16.41 -17.22
N THR A 8 8.97 -17.13 -16.10
CA THR A 8 7.72 -17.49 -15.44
C THR A 8 7.11 -16.18 -14.96
N MET A 9 6.06 -15.73 -15.64
CA MET A 9 5.25 -14.60 -15.20
C MET A 9 4.47 -15.08 -13.97
N THR A 10 5.11 -15.05 -12.80
CA THR A 10 4.43 -15.17 -11.52
C THR A 10 3.49 -13.97 -11.43
N SER A 11 2.19 -14.27 -11.47
CA SER A 11 1.07 -13.35 -11.40
C SER A 11 1.21 -12.31 -10.27
N SER A 12 1.72 -11.13 -10.61
CA SER A 12 1.62 -9.89 -9.81
C SER A 12 0.21 -9.27 -9.86
N SER A 13 -0.74 -9.95 -10.48
CA SER A 13 -2.14 -9.53 -10.59
C SER A 13 -2.90 -9.53 -9.26
N ASN A 14 -2.33 -10.10 -8.18
CA ASN A 14 -2.96 -10.11 -6.85
C ASN A 14 -2.61 -8.89 -5.98
N GLU A 15 -1.57 -8.14 -6.32
CA GLU A 15 -1.08 -7.04 -5.48
C GLU A 15 -1.88 -5.74 -5.68
N GLY A 16 -2.40 -5.51 -6.89
CA GLY A 16 -3.22 -4.32 -7.21
C GLY A 16 -4.60 -4.33 -6.53
N SER A 17 -5.25 -5.50 -6.42
CA SER A 17 -6.58 -5.62 -5.83
C SER A 17 -6.58 -5.47 -4.31
N GLY A 18 -5.52 -5.92 -3.63
CA GLY A 18 -5.41 -5.84 -2.16
C GLY A 18 -5.39 -4.40 -1.63
N HIS A 19 -4.73 -3.49 -2.35
CA HIS A 19 -4.64 -2.08 -1.94
C HIS A 19 -5.95 -1.30 -2.10
N GLY A 20 -6.77 -1.64 -3.10
CA GLY A 20 -8.07 -1.00 -3.33
C GLY A 20 -9.12 -1.37 -2.27
N VAL A 21 -9.19 -2.64 -1.88
CA VAL A 21 -10.12 -3.11 -0.84
C VAL A 21 -9.77 -2.53 0.52
N GLU A 22 -8.48 -2.47 0.88
CA GLU A 22 -8.03 -1.87 2.14
C GLU A 22 -8.41 -0.38 2.22
N LEU A 23 -8.20 0.36 1.13
CA LEU A 23 -8.63 1.75 1.02
C LEU A 23 -10.14 1.91 1.18
N ALA A 24 -10.93 1.09 0.47
CA ALA A 24 -12.38 1.16 0.54
C ALA A 24 -12.91 0.87 1.95
N LEU A 25 -12.35 -0.14 2.62
CA LEU A 25 -12.70 -0.48 4.01
C LEU A 25 -12.33 0.65 4.98
N LEU A 26 -11.14 1.23 4.85
CA LEU A 26 -10.74 2.39 5.66
C LEU A 26 -11.70 3.56 5.45
N VAL A 27 -11.96 3.96 4.19
CA VAL A 27 -12.88 5.06 3.88
C VAL A 27 -14.28 4.78 4.43
N LEU A 28 -14.78 3.54 4.31
CA LEU A 28 -16.07 3.14 4.87
C LEU A 28 -16.11 3.32 6.40
N VAL A 29 -15.08 2.88 7.11
CA VAL A 29 -14.99 3.04 8.57
C VAL A 29 -15.00 4.53 8.96
N TYR A 30 -14.18 5.35 8.30
CA TYR A 30 -14.13 6.79 8.60
C TYR A 30 -15.42 7.52 8.23
N LEU A 31 -16.11 7.10 7.16
CA LEU A 31 -17.45 7.60 6.80
C LEU A 31 -18.48 7.28 7.89
N LEU A 32 -18.54 6.03 8.35
CA LEU A 32 -19.50 5.62 9.38
C LEU A 32 -19.28 6.37 10.69
N ILE A 33 -18.01 6.54 11.09
CA ILE A 33 -17.65 7.33 12.28
C ILE A 33 -18.03 8.80 12.09
N GLY A 34 -17.71 9.37 10.93
CA GLY A 34 -18.00 10.77 10.62
C GLY A 34 -19.49 11.08 10.63
N ILE A 35 -20.31 10.25 9.99
CA ILE A 35 -21.77 10.42 9.96
C ILE A 35 -22.34 10.31 11.38
N GLY A 36 -21.84 9.37 12.20
CA GLY A 36 -22.24 9.23 13.59
C GLY A 36 -21.90 10.46 14.43
N LEU A 37 -20.68 11.01 14.27
CA LEU A 37 -20.26 12.24 14.94
C LEU A 37 -21.09 13.45 14.51
N ASP A 38 -21.25 13.63 13.19
CA ASP A 38 -21.99 14.75 12.62
C ASP A 38 -23.47 14.73 13.07
N ALA A 39 -24.08 13.54 13.12
CA ALA A 39 -25.45 13.37 13.63
C ALA A 39 -25.57 13.65 15.13
N TRP A 40 -24.56 13.30 15.93
CA TRP A 40 -24.58 13.53 17.38
C TRP A 40 -24.35 15.00 17.75
N LEU A 41 -23.45 15.67 17.02
CA LEU A 41 -23.05 17.05 17.26
C LEU A 41 -23.92 18.05 16.47
N ASN A 42 -24.86 17.54 15.67
CA ASN A 42 -25.70 18.30 14.75
C ASN A 42 -24.88 19.23 13.84
N THR A 43 -23.65 18.84 13.54
CA THR A 43 -22.78 19.55 12.61
C THR A 43 -23.17 19.16 11.19
N GLN A 44 -23.14 20.13 10.30
CA GLN A 44 -23.03 19.87 8.86
C GLN A 44 -21.81 18.96 8.60
N PRO A 45 -21.69 18.24 7.45
CA PRO A 45 -20.81 17.06 7.28
C PRO A 45 -19.29 17.34 7.30
N ILE A 46 -18.83 18.13 8.26
CA ILE A 46 -17.50 18.67 8.43
C ILE A 46 -16.62 17.59 9.07
N PHE A 47 -17.10 16.89 10.11
CA PHE A 47 -16.32 15.82 10.72
C PHE A 47 -16.16 14.66 9.74
N THR A 48 -17.21 14.32 9.00
CA THR A 48 -17.13 13.31 7.93
C THR A 48 -16.06 13.67 6.90
N ILE A 49 -16.06 14.89 6.37
CA ILE A 49 -15.06 15.31 5.38
C ILE A 49 -13.65 15.29 5.98
N ALA A 50 -13.47 15.85 7.18
CA ALA A 50 -12.17 15.88 7.85
C ALA A 50 -11.60 14.47 8.10
N LEU A 51 -12.45 13.55 8.57
CA LEU A 51 -12.09 12.16 8.84
C LEU A 51 -11.71 11.41 7.57
N VAL A 52 -12.44 11.60 6.48
CA VAL A 52 -12.11 11.00 5.18
C VAL A 52 -10.77 11.54 4.66
N LEU A 53 -10.51 12.84 4.78
CA LEU A 53 -9.23 13.43 4.39
C LEU A 53 -8.07 12.83 5.19
N ILE A 54 -8.23 12.68 6.52
CA ILE A 54 -7.24 12.04 7.38
C ILE A 54 -7.00 10.59 6.95
N ALA A 55 -8.05 9.83 6.62
CA ALA A 55 -7.93 8.45 6.15
C ALA A 55 -7.10 8.34 4.86
N VAL A 56 -7.40 9.20 3.88
CA VAL A 56 -6.69 9.23 2.59
C VAL A 56 -5.23 9.61 2.78
N ILE A 57 -4.95 10.67 3.54
CA ILE A 57 -3.59 11.11 3.83
C ILE A 57 -2.81 10.03 4.59
N GLY A 58 -3.42 9.42 5.60
CA GLY A 58 -2.82 8.34 6.38
C GLY A 58 -2.45 7.15 5.52
N GLN A 59 -3.34 6.72 4.63
CA GLN A 59 -3.02 5.61 3.71
C GLN A 59 -1.89 5.98 2.75
N PHE A 60 -1.86 7.21 2.25
CA PHE A 60 -0.80 7.66 1.36
C PHE A 60 0.57 7.64 2.06
N VAL A 61 0.63 8.15 3.29
CA VAL A 61 1.83 8.13 4.13
C VAL A 61 2.28 6.69 4.42
N LYS A 62 1.36 5.80 4.82
CA LYS A 62 1.66 4.38 5.04
C LYS A 62 2.24 3.73 3.79
N THR A 63 1.63 3.97 2.63
CA THR A 63 2.07 3.40 1.35
C THR A 63 3.46 3.90 0.98
N TYR A 64 3.74 5.18 1.19
CA TYR A 64 5.05 5.78 0.95
C TYR A 64 6.14 5.12 1.82
N TYR A 65 5.91 4.97 3.12
CA TYR A 65 6.88 4.32 4.01
C TYR A 65 7.04 2.83 3.71
N ALA A 66 5.95 2.13 3.42
CA ALA A 66 5.99 0.71 3.06
C ALA A 66 6.80 0.49 1.77
N TYR A 67 6.67 1.39 0.79
CA TYR A 67 7.45 1.36 -0.43
C TYR A 67 8.94 1.55 -0.17
N ASN A 68 9.31 2.57 0.60
CA ASN A 68 10.72 2.83 0.94
C ASN A 68 11.36 1.65 1.67
N ALA A 69 10.67 1.06 2.65
CA ALA A 69 11.16 -0.10 3.38
C ALA A 69 11.40 -1.31 2.45
N ARG A 70 10.52 -1.53 1.46
CA ARG A 70 10.70 -2.60 0.47
C ARG A 70 11.91 -2.36 -0.43
N MET A 71 12.20 -1.11 -0.80
CA MET A 71 13.35 -0.80 -1.65
C MET A 71 14.68 -1.05 -0.95
N THR A 72 14.82 -0.64 0.31
CA THR A 72 16.04 -0.92 1.09
C THR A 72 16.31 -2.43 1.18
N LEU A 73 15.29 -3.25 1.44
CA LEU A 73 15.43 -4.70 1.47
C LEU A 73 15.84 -5.30 0.12
N LEU A 74 15.35 -4.74 -0.99
CA LEU A 74 15.72 -5.18 -2.34
C LEU A 74 17.14 -4.79 -2.69
N GLU A 75 17.60 -3.62 -2.27
CA GLU A 75 18.99 -3.18 -2.44
C GLU A 75 19.96 -4.08 -1.65
N GLU A 76 19.64 -4.40 -0.40
CA GLU A 76 20.44 -5.35 0.39
C GLU A 76 20.50 -6.73 -0.26
N LYS A 77 19.36 -7.25 -0.74
CA LYS A 77 19.30 -8.53 -1.45
C LYS A 77 20.15 -8.51 -2.74
N ARG A 78 20.16 -7.39 -3.48
CA ARG A 78 21.00 -7.23 -4.67
C ARG A 78 22.49 -7.12 -4.32
N ALA A 79 22.83 -6.42 -3.25
CA ALA A 79 24.22 -6.33 -2.79
C ALA A 79 24.75 -7.71 -2.35
N GLN A 80 23.93 -8.51 -1.67
CA GLN A 80 24.27 -9.88 -1.28
C GLN A 80 24.39 -10.81 -2.49
N SER A 81 23.49 -10.74 -3.46
CA SER A 81 23.56 -11.58 -4.66
C SER A 81 24.74 -11.23 -5.57
N THR A 82 25.14 -9.95 -5.62
CA THR A 82 26.35 -9.49 -6.33
C THR A 82 27.61 -9.98 -5.63
N ARG A 83 27.66 -9.93 -4.29
CA ARG A 83 28.78 -10.46 -3.49
C ARG A 83 28.89 -11.99 -3.54
N ALA A 84 27.78 -12.69 -3.67
CA ALA A 84 27.73 -14.15 -3.71
C ALA A 84 28.07 -14.75 -5.08
N ARG A 85 28.31 -13.94 -6.12
CA ARG A 85 28.82 -14.40 -7.42
C ARG A 85 30.35 -14.35 -7.39
N PRO A 86 31.06 -15.49 -7.21
CA PRO A 86 32.51 -15.52 -7.32
C PRO A 86 32.84 -15.36 -8.81
N GLU A 87 33.67 -14.36 -9.11
CA GLU A 87 34.36 -14.20 -10.40
C GLU A 87 34.92 -15.57 -10.82
N ARG A 88 34.54 -16.02 -12.02
CA ARG A 88 35.01 -17.25 -12.66
C ARG A 88 35.89 -16.87 -13.83
#